data_AF-A0A0A6PJT1-F1
#
_entry.id   AF-A0A0A6PJT1-F1
#
_cell.length_a   1.000
_cell.length_b   1.000
_cell.length_c   1.000
_cell.angle_alpha   90.00
_cell.angle_beta   90.00
_cell.angle_gamma   90.00
#
_symmetry.space_group_name_H-M   'P 1'
#
loop_
_entity.id
_entity.type
_entity.pdbx_description
1 polymer ?
#
loop_
_entity_poly.entity_id
_entity_poly.type
_entity_poly.pdbx_seq_one_letter_code
_entity_poly.pdbx_strand_id
1 'polypeptide(L)'
;MKKSAVEQTSYKFCHVILLISKMQWLPQAESVQFVVTNIVLLQQTADYWPTHGWRSATPESQGIDSEDLVEALDYLLAAQINIHCLLIVRNGQMILDANFYPGDSVHNVASVTKSITSILTGIAVDKGFITTDNRQCR
;
A
#
# COMPACT_ATOMS: atom_id res chain seq x y z
N MET A 1 -29.75 29.95 -36.76
CA MET A 1 -29.83 28.89 -37.80
C MET A 1 -28.60 28.00 -37.64
N LYS A 2 -28.82 26.71 -37.30
CA LYS A 2 -27.89 25.53 -37.26
C LYS A 2 -26.68 25.64 -36.30
N LYS A 3 -26.52 24.91 -35.17
CA LYS A 3 -26.58 23.46 -34.78
C LYS A 3 -25.53 22.53 -35.41
N SER A 4 -25.00 21.67 -34.52
CA SER A 4 -24.22 20.42 -34.67
C SER A 4 -22.71 20.55 -34.91
N ALA A 5 -21.84 19.68 -34.38
CA ALA A 5 -21.91 18.63 -33.35
C ALA A 5 -20.49 18.04 -33.26
N VAL A 6 -19.96 17.79 -32.06
CA VAL A 6 -19.16 16.57 -31.81
C VAL A 6 -19.54 16.09 -30.41
N GLU A 7 -20.34 15.04 -30.45
CA GLU A 7 -20.82 14.22 -29.35
C GLU A 7 -19.87 13.02 -29.18
N GLN A 8 -19.83 12.44 -27.97
CA GLN A 8 -19.32 11.09 -27.64
C GLN A 8 -17.78 10.95 -27.67
N THR A 9 -17.09 10.83 -26.53
CA THR A 9 -16.96 9.59 -25.74
C THR A 9 -16.26 10.00 -24.43
N SER A 10 -16.82 9.83 -23.23
CA SER A 10 -16.58 8.64 -22.43
C SER A 10 -17.47 8.69 -21.18
N TYR A 11 -18.76 8.54 -21.42
CA TYR A 11 -19.75 8.19 -20.40
C TYR A 11 -19.55 6.72 -20.00
N LYS A 12 -18.49 6.40 -19.24
CA LYS A 12 -18.34 5.06 -18.62
C LYS A 12 -17.89 5.05 -17.16
N PHE A 13 -17.61 6.20 -16.56
CA PHE A 13 -17.29 6.29 -15.13
C PHE A 13 -18.45 6.80 -14.23
N CYS A 14 -19.53 7.32 -14.82
CA CYS A 14 -20.59 8.00 -14.07
C CYS A 14 -21.65 7.05 -13.47
N HIS A 15 -21.73 5.80 -13.91
CA HIS A 15 -22.79 4.88 -13.47
C HIS A 15 -22.50 4.15 -12.15
N VAL A 16 -21.27 4.13 -11.66
CA VAL A 16 -20.93 3.47 -10.37
C VAL A 16 -21.18 4.40 -9.17
N ILE A 17 -21.14 5.72 -9.37
CA ILE A 17 -21.27 6.70 -8.27
C ILE A 17 -22.73 6.94 -7.85
N LEU A 18 -23.71 6.69 -8.73
CA LEU A 18 -25.13 6.93 -8.42
C LEU A 18 -25.81 5.84 -7.58
N LEU A 19 -25.19 4.68 -7.37
CA LEU A 19 -25.77 3.61 -6.55
C LEU A 19 -25.46 3.72 -5.04
N ILE A 20 -24.52 4.58 -4.63
CA ILE A 20 -24.17 4.76 -3.21
C ILE A 20 -25.10 5.79 -2.52
N SER A 21 -25.92 6.53 -3.28
CA SER A 21 -26.73 7.63 -2.74
C SER A 21 -28.09 7.22 -2.14
N LYS A 22 -28.37 5.92 -2.00
CA LYS A 22 -29.61 5.40 -1.37
C LYS A 22 -29.39 4.38 -0.25
N MET A 23 -28.16 4.24 0.27
CA MET A 23 -27.92 3.43 1.46
C MET A 23 -28.06 4.31 2.72
N GLN A 24 -29.32 4.61 2.99
CA GLN A 24 -29.92 4.83 4.29
C GLN A 24 -29.05 4.32 5.46
N TRP A 25 -28.57 5.28 6.24
CA TRP A 25 -28.12 5.13 7.62
C TRP A 25 -29.05 4.19 8.41
N LEU A 26 -28.54 3.05 8.87
CA LEU A 26 -29.15 2.26 9.94
C LEU A 26 -28.22 2.34 11.16
N PRO A 27 -28.67 2.95 12.27
CA PRO A 27 -27.89 3.02 13.49
C PRO A 27 -28.08 1.72 14.27
N GLN A 28 -27.13 0.80 14.19
CA GLN A 28 -27.05 -0.38 15.06
C GLN A 28 -25.65 -0.45 15.66
N ALA A 29 -25.41 0.49 16.57
CA ALA A 29 -24.21 0.57 17.39
C ALA A 29 -24.29 -0.44 18.55
N GLU A 30 -24.20 -1.74 18.25
CA GLU A 30 -23.99 -2.77 19.30
C GLU A 30 -23.01 -3.88 18.88
N SER A 31 -22.72 -4.06 17.58
CA SER A 31 -21.77 -5.06 17.08
C SER A 31 -20.34 -4.54 16.90
N VAL A 32 -20.15 -3.21 16.88
CA VAL A 32 -18.83 -2.59 16.60
C VAL A 32 -17.88 -2.75 17.80
N GLN A 33 -18.39 -2.66 19.04
CA GLN A 33 -17.56 -2.77 20.24
C GLN A 33 -16.84 -4.12 20.37
N PHE A 34 -17.53 -5.20 20.00
CA PHE A 34 -17.02 -6.57 20.13
C PHE A 34 -15.91 -6.89 19.11
N VAL A 35 -16.03 -6.35 17.89
CA VAL A 35 -15.01 -6.50 16.84
C VAL A 35 -13.79 -5.62 17.15
N VAL A 36 -14.00 -4.40 17.63
CA VAL A 36 -12.91 -3.47 17.96
C VAL A 36 -12.05 -4.01 19.12
N THR A 37 -12.65 -4.67 20.12
CA THR A 37 -11.89 -5.21 21.27
C THR A 37 -10.98 -6.40 20.85
N ASN A 38 -11.42 -7.23 19.91
CA ASN A 38 -10.61 -8.35 19.40
C ASN A 38 -9.51 -7.90 18.42
N ILE A 39 -9.72 -6.82 17.65
CA ILE A 39 -8.69 -6.28 16.75
C ILE A 39 -7.56 -5.60 17.53
N VAL A 40 -7.86 -4.92 18.65
CA VAL A 40 -6.84 -4.26 19.47
C VAL A 40 -5.91 -5.25 20.19
N LEU A 41 -6.37 -6.47 20.49
CA LEU A 41 -5.58 -7.52 21.15
C LEU A 41 -4.66 -8.33 20.19
N LEU A 42 -4.83 -8.21 18.88
CA LEU A 42 -3.97 -8.86 17.87
C LEU A 42 -3.00 -7.87 17.21
N GLN A 43 -2.64 -6.78 17.88
CA GLN A 43 -1.40 -6.10 17.54
C GLN A 43 -0.25 -6.95 18.08
N GLN A 44 0.25 -7.86 17.25
CA GLN A 44 1.56 -8.47 17.46
C GLN A 44 2.57 -7.32 17.47
N THR A 45 2.92 -6.84 18.66
CA THR A 45 4.00 -5.88 18.85
C THR A 45 5.24 -6.60 18.36
N ALA A 46 5.74 -6.22 17.20
CA ALA A 46 7.03 -6.71 16.77
C ALA A 46 8.05 -6.29 17.84
N ASP A 47 8.61 -7.24 18.59
CA ASP A 47 9.67 -7.00 19.60
C ASP A 47 10.95 -6.42 18.99
N TYR A 48 10.99 -6.32 17.66
CA TYR A 48 12.12 -5.98 16.85
C TYR A 48 11.73 -4.97 15.77
N TRP A 49 12.44 -3.84 15.73
CA TRP A 49 12.35 -2.84 14.68
C TRP A 49 13.72 -2.69 13.97
N PRO A 50 13.76 -2.73 12.63
CA PRO A 50 15.01 -2.79 11.87
C PRO A 50 15.62 -1.40 11.64
N THR A 51 16.04 -0.70 12.70
CA THR A 51 16.63 0.65 12.58
C THR A 51 17.92 0.68 11.75
N HIS A 52 18.73 -0.39 11.84
CA HIS A 52 20.02 -0.50 11.13
C HIS A 52 19.98 -1.50 9.97
N GLY A 53 18.82 -2.04 9.65
CA GLY A 53 18.66 -3.11 8.67
C GLY A 53 17.80 -4.25 9.22
N TRP A 54 17.29 -5.05 8.29
CA TRP A 54 16.42 -6.19 8.55
C TRP A 54 17.24 -7.43 8.90
N ARG A 55 16.81 -8.18 9.90
CA ARG A 55 17.29 -9.53 10.17
C ARG A 55 16.69 -10.48 9.14
N SER A 56 17.50 -11.35 8.56
CA SER A 56 17.02 -12.43 7.70
C SER A 56 16.41 -13.56 8.53
N ALA A 57 15.39 -14.20 7.98
CA ALA A 57 14.74 -15.37 8.56
C ALA A 57 14.32 -16.34 7.46
N THR A 58 14.16 -17.62 7.79
CA THR A 58 13.69 -18.60 6.80
C THR A 58 12.18 -18.43 6.58
N PRO A 59 11.66 -18.70 5.37
CA PRO A 59 10.23 -18.69 5.10
C PRO A 59 9.43 -19.51 6.12
N GLU A 60 9.91 -20.70 6.45
CA GLU A 60 9.23 -21.66 7.33
C GLU A 60 9.11 -21.12 8.75
N SER A 61 10.15 -20.45 9.25
CA SER A 61 10.13 -19.81 10.57
C SER A 61 9.07 -18.71 10.70
N GLN A 62 8.63 -18.17 9.56
CA GLN A 62 7.61 -17.13 9.47
C GLN A 62 6.26 -17.68 8.97
N GLY A 63 6.11 -19.00 8.90
CA GLY A 63 4.89 -19.67 8.43
C GLY A 63 4.60 -19.39 6.95
N ILE A 64 5.65 -19.38 6.12
CA ILE A 64 5.57 -19.37 4.65
C ILE A 64 6.22 -20.65 4.15
N ASP A 65 5.57 -21.34 3.20
CA ASP A 65 6.17 -22.47 2.51
C ASP A 65 7.21 -21.97 1.50
N SER A 66 8.41 -22.54 1.53
CA SER A 66 9.46 -22.16 0.58
C SER A 66 9.15 -22.62 -0.84
N GLU A 67 8.39 -23.70 -1.01
CA GLU A 67 7.97 -24.19 -2.34
C GLU A 67 7.07 -23.18 -3.05
N ASP A 68 6.15 -22.53 -2.33
CA ASP A 68 5.30 -21.45 -2.87
C ASP A 68 6.14 -20.26 -3.36
N LEU A 69 7.22 -19.92 -2.63
CA LEU A 69 8.12 -18.83 -3.03
C LEU A 69 8.92 -19.19 -4.28
N VAL A 70 9.38 -20.44 -4.38
CA VAL A 70 10.09 -20.93 -5.57
C VAL A 70 9.17 -20.93 -6.78
N GLU A 71 7.95 -21.45 -6.66
CA GLU A 71 6.96 -21.43 -7.75
C GLU A 71 6.66 -19.99 -8.21
N ALA A 72 6.52 -19.05 -7.27
CA ALA A 72 6.32 -17.65 -7.60
C ALA A 72 7.52 -17.06 -8.37
N LEU A 73 8.75 -17.34 -7.94
CA LEU A 73 9.95 -16.87 -8.63
C LEU A 73 10.07 -17.47 -10.04
N ASP A 74 9.82 -18.77 -10.18
CA ASP A 74 9.83 -19.47 -11.47
C ASP A 74 8.77 -18.88 -12.42
N TYR A 75 7.58 -18.56 -11.90
CA TYR A 75 6.55 -17.88 -12.66
C TYR A 75 7.01 -16.50 -13.16
N LEU A 76 7.63 -15.69 -12.29
CA LEU A 76 8.13 -14.36 -12.66
C LEU A 76 9.17 -14.43 -13.78
N LEU A 77 10.09 -15.40 -13.69
CA LEU A 77 11.13 -15.65 -14.67
C LEU A 77 10.54 -16.15 -16.00
N ALA A 78 9.63 -17.13 -15.95
CA ALA A 78 9.00 -17.72 -17.13
C ALA A 78 8.12 -16.69 -17.87
N ALA A 79 7.41 -15.84 -17.14
CA ALA A 79 6.55 -14.81 -17.69
C ALA A 79 7.34 -13.60 -18.24
N GLN A 80 8.66 -13.53 -18.04
CA GLN A 80 9.53 -12.42 -18.45
C GLN A 80 8.98 -11.06 -18.02
N ILE A 81 8.43 -11.01 -16.79
CA ILE A 81 7.91 -9.76 -16.25
C ILE A 81 9.11 -8.85 -15.96
N ASN A 82 9.02 -7.59 -16.37
CA ASN A 82 10.07 -6.60 -16.15
C ASN A 82 10.11 -6.16 -14.67
N ILE A 83 10.56 -7.06 -13.79
CA ILE A 83 10.78 -6.83 -12.37
C ILE A 83 12.29 -6.79 -12.15
N HIS A 84 12.77 -5.73 -11.50
CA HIS A 84 14.19 -5.62 -11.17
C HIS A 84 14.52 -6.28 -9.83
N CYS A 85 13.66 -6.11 -8.82
CA CYS A 85 13.85 -6.73 -7.50
C CYS A 85 12.52 -7.08 -6.84
N LEU A 86 12.54 -8.11 -5.98
CA LEU A 86 11.45 -8.54 -5.13
C LEU A 86 11.98 -8.76 -3.70
N LEU A 87 11.41 -8.00 -2.76
CA LEU A 87 11.75 -8.08 -1.34
C LEU A 87 10.48 -8.45 -0.55
N ILE A 88 10.55 -9.51 0.28
CA ILE A 88 9.45 -9.94 1.14
C ILE A 88 9.88 -9.85 2.60
N VAL A 89 9.07 -9.15 3.39
CA VAL A 89 9.30 -8.91 4.81
C VAL A 89 8.04 -9.26 5.60
N ARG A 90 8.17 -10.02 6.68
CA ARG A 90 7.06 -10.40 7.59
C ARG A 90 7.54 -10.35 9.03
N ASN A 91 6.70 -9.89 9.94
CA ASN A 91 6.98 -9.82 11.38
C ASN A 91 8.31 -9.14 11.74
N GLY A 92 8.70 -8.09 11.02
CA GLY A 92 9.97 -7.42 11.28
C GLY A 92 11.19 -8.10 10.63
N GLN A 93 11.05 -9.22 9.93
CA GLN A 93 12.16 -10.03 9.39
C GLN A 93 12.08 -10.16 7.87
N MET A 94 13.24 -10.14 7.22
CA MET A 94 13.37 -10.32 5.77
C MET A 94 13.38 -11.81 5.45
N ILE A 95 12.47 -12.24 4.59
CA ILE A 95 12.29 -13.65 4.20
C ILE A 95 12.92 -13.92 2.83
N LEU A 96 12.77 -12.97 1.91
CA LEU A 96 13.25 -13.10 0.53
C LEU A 96 13.80 -11.76 0.06
N ASP A 97 14.96 -11.80 -0.58
CA ASP A 97 15.55 -10.69 -1.35
C ASP A 97 16.07 -11.26 -2.67
N ALA A 98 15.32 -11.04 -3.74
CA ALA A 98 15.63 -11.51 -5.08
C ALA A 98 15.88 -10.32 -6.00
N ASN A 99 17.10 -10.18 -6.50
CA ASN A 99 17.47 -9.16 -7.48
C ASN A 99 17.73 -9.80 -8.84
N PHE A 100 16.96 -9.38 -9.84
CA PHE A 100 17.03 -9.88 -11.22
C PHE A 100 17.86 -8.96 -12.11
N TYR A 101 18.18 -7.75 -11.65
CA TYR A 101 18.94 -6.77 -12.41
C TYR A 101 20.38 -6.67 -11.87
N PRO A 102 21.41 -6.71 -12.74
CA PRO A 102 22.79 -6.70 -12.29
C PRO A 102 23.19 -5.35 -11.69
N GLY A 103 23.62 -5.38 -10.42
CA GLY A 103 24.29 -4.28 -9.73
C GLY A 103 23.39 -3.34 -8.93
N ASP A 104 24.03 -2.47 -8.15
CA ASP A 104 23.37 -1.46 -7.28
C ASP A 104 22.96 -0.22 -8.09
N SER A 105 22.15 -0.42 -9.13
CA SER A 105 21.70 0.67 -9.98
C SER A 105 20.58 1.48 -9.32
N VAL A 106 20.65 2.81 -9.42
CA VAL A 106 19.59 3.69 -8.89
C VAL A 106 18.36 3.59 -9.78
N HIS A 107 17.21 3.26 -9.18
CA HIS A 107 15.94 3.18 -9.89
C HIS A 107 15.08 4.43 -9.68
N ASN A 108 14.49 4.95 -10.76
CA ASN A 108 13.46 5.96 -10.66
C ASN A 108 12.14 5.31 -10.22
N VAL A 109 11.78 5.51 -8.95
CA VAL A 109 10.58 4.94 -8.34
C VAL A 109 9.35 5.87 -8.41
N ALA A 110 9.50 7.04 -9.04
CA ALA A 110 8.45 8.03 -9.30
C ALA A 110 7.54 8.32 -8.08
N SER A 111 6.33 7.76 -8.06
CA SER A 111 5.32 8.07 -7.03
C SER A 111 5.62 7.51 -5.64
N VAL A 112 6.60 6.62 -5.48
CA VAL A 112 7.06 6.19 -4.14
C VAL A 112 7.51 7.39 -3.29
N THR A 113 8.09 8.42 -3.92
CA THR A 113 8.47 9.67 -3.25
C THR A 113 7.30 10.32 -2.51
N LYS A 114 6.07 10.20 -3.01
CA LYS A 114 4.89 10.83 -2.38
C LYS A 114 4.61 10.25 -1.00
N SER A 115 4.77 8.95 -0.82
CA SER A 115 4.57 8.31 0.50
C SER A 115 5.60 8.81 1.51
N ILE A 116 6.87 8.91 1.08
CA ILE A 116 7.95 9.43 1.92
C ILE A 116 7.68 10.89 2.28
N THR A 117 7.37 11.74 1.28
CA THR A 117 7.05 13.14 1.50
C THR A 117 5.80 13.32 2.39
N SER A 118 4.79 12.46 2.24
CA SER A 118 3.58 12.50 3.07
C SER A 118 3.88 12.18 4.52
N ILE A 119 4.71 11.16 4.79
CA ILE A 119 5.14 10.82 6.16
C ILE A 119 5.94 11.97 6.76
N LEU A 120 6.91 12.52 6.01
CA LEU A 120 7.70 13.67 6.46
C LEU A 120 6.83 14.89 6.76
N THR A 121 5.83 15.14 5.93
CA THR A 121 4.85 16.22 6.16
C THR A 121 4.06 15.96 7.45
N GLY A 122 3.60 14.72 7.67
CA GLY A 122 2.93 14.33 8.92
C GLY A 122 3.80 14.57 10.15
N ILE A 123 5.07 14.17 10.11
CA ILE A 123 6.04 14.42 11.19
C ILE A 123 6.25 15.93 11.42
N ALA A 124 6.28 16.73 10.35
CA ALA A 124 6.45 18.17 10.46
C ALA A 124 5.23 18.86 11.10
N VAL A 125 4.02 18.40 10.78
CA VAL A 125 2.78 18.87 11.42
C VAL A 125 2.75 18.48 12.89
N ASP A 126 3.08 17.22 13.22
CA ASP A 126 3.15 16.72 14.60
C ASP A 126 4.12 17.54 15.47
N LYS A 127 5.27 17.93 14.89
CA LYS A 127 6.25 18.82 15.54
C LYS A 127 5.88 20.30 15.54
N GLY A 128 4.75 20.68 14.95
CA GLY A 128 4.28 22.08 14.87
C GLY A 128 5.06 22.96 13.88
N PHE A 129 5.86 22.37 12.97
CA PHE A 129 6.56 23.12 11.93
C PHE A 129 5.65 23.60 10.80
N ILE A 130 4.54 22.88 10.56
CA ILE A 130 3.56 23.20 9.52
C ILE A 130 2.16 23.20 10.15
N THR A 131 1.38 24.24 9.88
CA THR A 131 -0.02 24.31 10.27
C THR A 131 -0.91 23.78 9.15
N THR A 132 -1.90 22.97 9.47
CA THR A 132 -2.86 22.43 8.50
C THR A 132 -4.03 23.40 8.24
N ASP A 133 -3.79 24.71 8.30
CA ASP A 133 -4.87 25.67 8.06
C ASP A 133 -5.24 25.67 6.57
N ASN A 134 -6.53 25.61 6.26
CA ASN A 134 -7.00 25.44 4.88
C ASN A 134 -7.06 26.78 4.12
N ARG A 135 -6.10 27.68 4.39
CA ARG A 135 -6.03 28.97 3.71
C ARG A 135 -5.31 28.79 2.38
N GLN A 136 -6.08 28.47 1.35
CA GLN A 136 -5.57 28.54 -0.02
C GLN A 136 -5.23 30.00 -0.33
N CYS A 137 -3.97 30.26 -0.68
CA CYS A 137 -3.58 31.53 -1.31
C CYS A 137 -4.43 31.70 -2.57
N ARG A 138 -5.25 32.76 -2.56
CA ARG A 138 -6.22 33.10 -3.58
C ARG A 138 -5.59 33.83 -4.76
#